data_AF-Q9ZJA5-F1
#
_entry.id   AF-Q9ZJA5-F1
#
_cell.length_a   1.000
_cell.length_b   1.000
_cell.length_c   1.000
_cell.angle_alpha   90.00
_cell.angle_beta   90.00
_cell.angle_gamma   90.00
#
_symmetry.space_group_name_H-M   'P 1'
#
loop_
_entity.id
_entity.type
_entity.pdbx_description
1 polymer ?
#
loop_
_entity_poly.entity_id
_entity_poly.type
_entity_poly.pdbx_seq_one_letter_code
_entity_poly.pdbx_strand_id
1 'polypeptide(L)'
;MQDLQHFKNDITLILSKDRLDTYDSLEQYKENLKLISFITPKISNLEIYLRNALDYCLTQIKGSEWVFNENSLTDLINEQKEKKKEITHSLILSKMSLGAVVRLIFCYKLEGVILDLRAYRLRAYYHENKDTLLIKGKKRLLYNYIKAHIALNLLWTIRNRTYHWENLLKIQPNNRPRITTPFNGKTENILMDRILVIGIEPNKITLFLDDLIKSVGNKDFADLSSL
;
A
#
# COMPACT_ATOMS: atom_id res chain seq x y z
N MET A 1 -0.02 41.55 14.89
CA MET A 1 -0.30 40.22 14.32
C MET A 1 -1.66 40.23 13.57
N GLN A 2 -1.92 41.26 12.75
CA GLN A 2 -3.14 41.34 11.93
C GLN A 2 -3.13 40.33 10.76
N ASP A 3 -1.94 39.94 10.29
CA ASP A 3 -1.75 39.05 9.13
C ASP A 3 -2.25 37.63 9.36
N LEU A 4 -2.19 37.13 10.59
CA LEU A 4 -2.68 35.78 10.90
C LEU A 4 -4.22 35.71 10.88
N GLN A 5 -4.91 36.83 11.13
CA GLN A 5 -6.37 36.85 11.08
C GLN A 5 -6.88 36.70 9.64
N HIS A 6 -6.21 37.35 8.68
CA HIS A 6 -6.49 37.16 7.25
C HIS A 6 -6.27 35.70 6.84
N PHE A 7 -5.11 35.12 7.20
CA PHE A 7 -4.81 33.71 6.93
C PHE A 7 -5.88 32.76 7.48
N LYS A 8 -6.29 32.95 8.74
CA LYS A 8 -7.30 32.10 9.41
C LYS A 8 -8.70 32.21 8.78
N ASN A 9 -8.99 33.29 8.08
CA ASN A 9 -10.29 33.54 7.48
C ASN A 9 -10.38 33.09 6.00
N ASP A 10 -9.26 32.73 5.36
CA ASP A 10 -9.22 32.28 3.96
C ASP A 10 -8.88 30.78 3.87
N ILE A 11 -9.87 29.97 3.49
CA ILE A 11 -9.70 28.53 3.32
C ILE A 11 -8.67 28.15 2.25
N THR A 12 -8.47 29.01 1.25
CA THR A 12 -7.48 28.80 0.18
C THR A 12 -6.06 28.94 0.71
N LEU A 13 -5.84 29.85 1.67
CA LEU A 13 -4.56 29.97 2.36
C LEU A 13 -4.33 28.80 3.32
N ILE A 14 -5.37 28.35 4.03
CA ILE A 14 -5.28 27.24 4.98
C ILE A 14 -4.97 25.91 4.27
N LEU A 15 -5.69 25.61 3.19
CA LEU A 15 -5.59 24.32 2.50
C LEU A 15 -4.65 24.34 1.30
N SER A 16 -4.19 25.51 0.86
CA SER A 16 -3.53 25.78 -0.43
C SER A 16 -4.45 25.64 -1.64
N LYS A 17 -4.29 26.55 -2.61
CA LYS A 17 -5.00 26.53 -3.89
C LYS A 17 -4.78 25.21 -4.65
N ASP A 18 -3.52 24.80 -4.79
CA ASP A 18 -3.16 23.58 -5.53
C ASP A 18 -3.87 22.32 -5.00
N ARG A 19 -4.08 22.24 -3.69
CA ARG A 19 -4.85 21.15 -3.07
C ARG A 19 -6.32 21.24 -3.44
N LEU A 20 -6.93 22.42 -3.31
CA LEU A 20 -8.34 22.66 -3.60
C LEU A 20 -8.65 22.43 -5.09
N ASP A 21 -7.75 22.80 -6.00
CA ASP A 21 -7.88 22.59 -7.45
C ASP A 21 -7.90 21.10 -7.84
N THR A 22 -7.55 20.19 -6.91
CA THR A 22 -7.72 18.75 -7.14
C THR A 22 -9.11 18.23 -6.81
N TYR A 23 -9.99 19.05 -6.25
CA TYR A 23 -11.35 18.70 -5.86
C TYR A 23 -12.39 19.54 -6.63
N ASP A 24 -13.55 18.96 -6.90
CA ASP A 24 -14.67 19.68 -7.53
C ASP A 24 -15.36 20.65 -6.55
N SER A 25 -15.25 20.38 -5.24
CA SER A 25 -15.85 21.20 -4.18
C SER A 25 -15.24 20.91 -2.80
N LEU A 26 -15.49 21.82 -1.84
CA LEU A 26 -15.16 21.58 -0.42
C LEU A 26 -15.91 20.37 0.17
N GLU A 27 -17.11 20.06 -0.33
CA GLU A 27 -17.82 18.84 0.09
C GLU A 27 -17.08 17.59 -0.38
N GLN A 28 -16.56 17.55 -1.62
CA GLN A 28 -15.74 16.43 -2.09
C GLN A 28 -14.44 16.30 -1.26
N TYR A 29 -13.84 17.41 -0.84
CA TYR A 29 -12.70 17.38 0.10
C TYR A 29 -13.08 16.72 1.43
N LYS A 30 -14.23 17.06 2.01
CA LYS A 30 -14.74 16.42 3.23
C LYS A 30 -15.02 14.92 3.02
N GLU A 31 -15.63 14.53 1.90
CA GLU A 31 -15.86 13.11 1.58
C GLU A 31 -14.55 12.34 1.44
N ASN A 32 -13.51 12.94 0.86
CA ASN A 32 -12.19 12.33 0.83
C ASN A 32 -11.61 12.12 2.25
N LEU A 33 -11.77 13.09 3.16
CA LEU A 33 -11.35 12.93 4.55
C LEU A 33 -12.15 11.83 5.28
N LYS A 34 -13.46 11.71 5.04
CA LYS A 34 -14.28 10.62 5.58
C LYS A 34 -13.79 9.26 5.09
N LEU A 35 -13.48 9.14 3.80
CA LEU A 35 -12.90 7.93 3.23
C LEU A 35 -11.56 7.60 3.89
N ILE A 36 -10.65 8.57 4.01
CA ILE A 36 -9.35 8.41 4.69
C ILE A 36 -9.54 7.91 6.13
N SER A 37 -10.43 8.55 6.88
CA SER A 37 -10.76 8.14 8.26
C SER A 37 -11.25 6.69 8.30
N PHE A 38 -12.15 6.33 7.40
CA PHE A 38 -12.76 5.00 7.34
C PHE A 38 -11.77 3.89 6.97
N ILE A 39 -10.83 4.14 6.05
CA ILE A 39 -9.87 3.11 5.62
C ILE A 39 -8.62 3.02 6.50
N THR A 40 -8.38 4.00 7.37
CA THR A 40 -7.17 4.07 8.22
C THR A 40 -7.00 2.84 9.12
N PRO A 41 -8.02 2.33 9.83
CA PRO A 41 -7.88 1.10 10.63
C PRO A 41 -7.48 -0.12 9.78
N LYS A 42 -8.06 -0.27 8.59
CA LYS A 42 -7.75 -1.36 7.64
C LYS A 42 -6.29 -1.32 7.19
N ILE A 43 -5.81 -0.12 6.82
CA ILE A 43 -4.41 0.09 6.43
C ILE A 43 -3.47 -0.23 7.60
N SER A 44 -3.81 0.23 8.81
CA SER A 44 -2.99 -0.01 10.01
C SER A 44 -2.88 -1.50 10.32
N ASN A 45 -3.99 -2.23 10.31
CA ASN A 45 -4.03 -3.67 10.54
C ASN A 45 -3.22 -4.43 9.49
N LEU A 46 -3.34 -4.07 8.21
CA LEU A 46 -2.54 -4.66 7.13
C LEU A 46 -1.05 -4.35 7.30
N GLU A 47 -0.67 -3.13 7.68
CA GLU A 47 0.74 -2.76 7.92
C GLU A 47 1.36 -3.59 9.07
N ILE A 48 0.61 -3.79 10.16
CA ILE A 48 1.04 -4.64 11.29
C ILE A 48 1.14 -6.10 10.84
N TYR A 49 0.12 -6.62 10.15
CA TYR A 49 0.12 -7.99 9.64
C TYR A 49 1.34 -8.26 8.75
N LEU A 50 1.58 -7.41 7.75
CA LEU A 50 2.68 -7.60 6.80
C LEU A 50 4.04 -7.57 7.49
N ARG A 51 4.24 -6.68 8.46
CA ARG A 51 5.47 -6.60 9.25
C ARG A 51 5.70 -7.87 10.06
N ASN A 52 4.67 -8.36 10.75
CA ASN A 52 4.78 -9.55 11.59
C ASN A 52 4.92 -10.83 10.74
N ALA A 53 4.25 -10.90 9.59
CA ALA A 53 4.39 -12.01 8.65
C ALA A 53 5.81 -12.05 8.05
N LEU A 54 6.35 -10.89 7.66
CA LEU A 54 7.74 -10.76 7.21
C LEU A 54 8.72 -11.23 8.29
N ASP A 55 8.57 -10.74 9.52
CA ASP A 55 9.43 -11.12 10.63
C ASP A 55 9.38 -12.63 10.91
N TYR A 56 8.17 -13.19 10.95
CA TYR A 56 7.98 -14.63 11.12
C TYR A 56 8.74 -15.41 10.04
N CYS A 57 8.54 -15.07 8.76
CA CYS A 57 9.21 -15.75 7.65
C CYS A 57 10.75 -15.61 7.72
N LEU A 58 11.27 -14.40 7.95
CA LEU A 58 12.71 -14.17 7.96
C LEU A 58 13.40 -14.76 9.19
N THR A 59 12.73 -14.79 10.33
CA THR A 59 13.22 -15.52 11.51
C THR A 59 13.41 -17.00 11.20
N GLN A 60 12.50 -17.63 10.44
CA GLN A 60 12.68 -19.03 10.04
C GLN A 60 13.82 -19.23 9.04
N ILE A 61 14.05 -18.28 8.13
CA ILE A 61 15.05 -18.41 7.05
C ILE A 61 16.46 -18.04 7.52
N LYS A 62 16.59 -17.03 8.39
CA LYS A 62 17.85 -16.39 8.76
C LYS A 62 18.14 -16.39 10.26
N GLY A 63 17.20 -16.81 11.10
CA GLY A 63 17.30 -16.71 12.57
C GLY A 63 16.78 -15.38 13.13
N SER A 64 16.65 -15.31 14.46
CA SER A 64 16.06 -14.17 15.19
C SER A 64 16.79 -12.85 15.03
N GLU A 65 18.08 -12.90 14.69
CA GLU A 65 18.94 -11.72 14.52
C GLU A 65 18.89 -11.12 13.12
N TRP A 66 18.01 -11.63 12.23
CA TRP A 66 17.97 -11.20 10.83
C TRP A 66 17.83 -9.69 10.67
N VAL A 67 17.05 -9.04 11.54
CA VAL A 67 16.80 -7.59 11.50
C VAL A 67 18.09 -6.78 11.67
N PHE A 68 19.01 -7.22 12.52
CA PHE A 68 20.26 -6.51 12.76
C PHE A 68 21.29 -6.74 11.65
N ASN A 69 21.13 -7.82 10.90
CA ASN A 69 22.03 -8.22 9.82
C ASN A 69 21.53 -7.76 8.44
N GLU A 70 20.37 -7.11 8.36
CA GLU A 70 19.78 -6.66 7.10
C GLU A 70 20.33 -5.29 6.70
N ASN A 71 21.17 -5.25 5.67
CA ASN A 71 21.84 -4.03 5.20
C ASN A 71 20.86 -2.89 4.87
N SER A 72 19.66 -3.20 4.37
CA SER A 72 18.66 -2.17 4.06
C SER A 72 18.07 -1.48 5.31
N LEU A 73 18.38 -1.98 6.51
CA LEU A 73 17.93 -1.43 7.78
C LEU A 73 19.05 -0.70 8.54
N THR A 74 20.28 -0.64 8.01
CA THR A 74 21.43 -0.03 8.70
C THR A 74 21.16 1.42 9.12
N ASP A 75 20.61 2.25 8.22
CA ASP A 75 20.31 3.65 8.54
C ASP A 75 19.28 3.77 9.66
N LEU A 76 18.22 2.95 9.61
CA LEU A 76 17.20 2.91 10.65
C LEU A 76 17.79 2.49 11.99
N ILE A 77 18.64 1.45 12.01
CA ILE A 77 19.30 0.96 13.21
C ILE A 77 20.18 2.05 13.81
N ASN A 78 20.99 2.73 12.99
CA ASN A 78 21.86 3.81 13.43
C ASN A 78 21.06 4.99 14.00
N GLU A 79 19.99 5.41 13.31
CA GLU A 79 19.08 6.46 13.80
C GLU A 79 18.48 6.10 15.17
N GLN A 80 18.10 4.84 15.38
CA GLN A 80 17.57 4.42 16.67
C GLN A 80 18.67 4.33 17.75
N LYS A 81 19.90 3.92 17.41
CA LYS A 81 21.06 3.90 18.33
C LYS A 81 21.41 5.29 18.87
N GLU A 82 21.27 6.32 18.05
CA GLU A 82 21.47 7.71 18.49
C GLU A 82 20.39 8.16 19.48
N LYS A 83 19.16 7.63 19.36
CA LYS A 83 18.01 8.04 20.17
C LYS A 83 17.78 7.21 21.43
N LYS A 84 18.29 5.97 21.49
CA LYS A 84 18.01 4.99 22.55
C LYS A 84 19.29 4.30 23.00
N LYS A 85 19.38 4.04 24.31
CA LYS A 85 20.51 3.32 24.92
C LYS A 85 20.60 1.85 24.50
N GLU A 86 19.46 1.20 24.27
CA GLU A 86 19.38 -0.20 23.89
C GLU A 86 18.44 -0.36 22.68
N ILE A 87 18.87 -1.17 21.72
CA ILE A 87 18.10 -1.50 20.53
C ILE A 87 17.61 -2.92 20.65
N THR A 88 16.30 -3.08 20.54
CA THR A 88 15.66 -4.39 20.55
C THR A 88 15.12 -4.73 19.17
N HIS A 89 14.95 -6.02 18.91
CA HIS A 89 14.36 -6.53 17.66
C HIS A 89 12.97 -5.88 17.42
N SER A 90 12.10 -5.92 18.43
CA SER A 90 10.76 -5.30 18.38
C SER A 90 10.80 -3.80 18.09
N LEU A 91 11.77 -3.06 18.66
CA LEU A 91 11.91 -1.63 18.37
C LEU A 91 12.14 -1.39 16.88
N ILE A 92 13.09 -2.10 16.27
CA ILE A 92 13.38 -1.94 14.84
C ILE A 92 12.18 -2.34 13.98
N LEU A 93 11.54 -3.48 14.29
CA LEU A 93 10.32 -3.90 13.60
C LEU A 93 9.27 -2.77 13.63
N SER A 94 8.95 -2.25 14.81
CA SER A 94 7.91 -1.21 14.99
C SER A 94 8.20 0.09 14.23
N LYS A 95 9.48 0.39 13.95
CA LYS A 95 9.91 1.58 13.23
C LYS A 95 10.06 1.37 11.73
N MET A 96 9.99 0.12 11.24
CA MET A 96 9.99 -0.12 9.80
C MET A 96 8.74 0.46 9.14
N SER A 97 8.97 1.34 8.17
CA SER A 97 7.90 1.85 7.31
C SER A 97 7.30 0.72 6.47
N LEU A 98 6.02 0.86 6.09
CA LEU A 98 5.40 -0.07 5.14
C LEU A 98 6.22 -0.22 3.84
N GLY A 99 6.84 0.86 3.37
CA GLY A 99 7.71 0.80 2.18
C GLY A 99 8.91 -0.11 2.36
N ALA A 100 9.56 -0.08 3.54
CA ALA A 100 10.66 -0.99 3.87
C ALA A 100 10.18 -2.44 3.97
N VAL A 101 9.03 -2.67 4.63
CA VAL A 101 8.40 -4.00 4.74
C VAL A 101 8.11 -4.57 3.35
N VAL A 102 7.42 -3.83 2.49
CA VAL A 102 7.08 -4.27 1.12
C VAL A 102 8.33 -4.56 0.30
N ARG A 103 9.37 -3.72 0.40
CA ARG A 103 10.65 -3.98 -0.29
C ARG A 103 11.32 -5.27 0.17
N LEU A 104 11.36 -5.53 1.47
CA LEU A 104 11.93 -6.76 2.01
C LEU A 104 11.12 -7.99 1.56
N ILE A 105 9.78 -7.91 1.58
CA ILE A 105 8.92 -8.97 1.05
C ILE A 105 9.31 -9.30 -0.41
N PHE A 106 9.55 -8.29 -1.25
CA PHE A 106 9.98 -8.49 -2.64
C PHE A 106 11.40 -9.05 -2.74
N CYS A 107 12.34 -8.54 -1.96
CA CYS A 107 13.73 -9.03 -1.95
C CYS A 107 13.80 -10.53 -1.61
N TYR A 108 12.96 -10.99 -0.69
CA TYR A 108 12.90 -12.39 -0.26
C TYR A 108 11.85 -13.23 -0.98
N LYS A 109 11.17 -12.67 -1.99
CA LYS A 109 10.14 -13.34 -2.81
C LYS A 109 9.00 -13.97 -1.98
N LEU A 110 8.56 -13.25 -0.95
CA LEU A 110 7.58 -13.73 0.03
C LEU A 110 6.13 -13.34 -0.33
N GLU A 111 5.90 -12.67 -1.47
CA GLU A 111 4.58 -12.10 -1.83
C GLU A 111 3.47 -13.15 -1.79
N GLY A 112 3.69 -14.27 -2.47
CA GLY A 112 2.70 -15.35 -2.57
C GLY A 112 2.57 -16.21 -1.32
N VAL A 113 3.49 -16.07 -0.36
CA VAL A 113 3.43 -16.72 0.95
C VAL A 113 2.61 -15.88 1.92
N ILE A 114 2.80 -14.56 1.88
CA ILE A 114 2.15 -13.61 2.79
C ILE A 114 0.72 -13.28 2.34
N LEU A 115 0.41 -13.29 1.05
CA LEU A 115 -0.95 -13.02 0.57
C LEU A 115 -1.41 -14.10 -0.41
N ASP A 116 -2.54 -14.75 -0.12
CA ASP A 116 -3.23 -15.65 -1.04
C ASP A 116 -4.39 -14.96 -1.76
N LEU A 117 -4.10 -14.47 -2.96
CA LEU A 117 -5.02 -13.76 -3.82
C LEU A 117 -5.53 -14.61 -4.99
N ARG A 118 -5.42 -15.95 -4.92
CA ARG A 118 -5.89 -16.84 -6.00
C ARG A 118 -7.37 -16.65 -6.31
N ALA A 119 -8.20 -16.52 -5.28
CA ALA A 119 -9.65 -16.36 -5.40
C ALA A 119 -10.10 -14.98 -5.91
N TYR A 120 -9.25 -13.95 -5.80
CA TYR A 120 -9.62 -12.57 -6.10
C TYR A 120 -9.28 -12.18 -7.54
N ARG A 121 -10.18 -11.42 -8.19
CA ARG A 121 -10.00 -10.93 -9.56
C ARG A 121 -9.72 -9.44 -9.56
N LEU A 122 -8.63 -9.01 -10.19
CA LEU A 122 -8.25 -7.59 -10.28
C LEU A 122 -9.30 -6.76 -11.02
N ARG A 123 -10.08 -7.37 -11.92
CA ARG A 123 -11.21 -6.70 -12.57
C ARG A 123 -12.30 -6.21 -11.61
N ALA A 124 -12.38 -6.77 -10.39
CA ALA A 124 -13.32 -6.30 -9.38
C ALA A 124 -13.06 -4.85 -8.94
N TYR A 125 -11.82 -4.38 -9.09
CA TYR A 125 -11.39 -3.04 -8.62
C TYR A 125 -11.35 -2.00 -9.74
N TYR A 126 -11.33 -2.42 -11.00
CA TYR A 126 -11.46 -1.57 -12.18
C TYR A 126 -11.76 -2.46 -13.40
N HIS A 127 -12.81 -2.13 -14.15
CA HIS A 127 -13.33 -3.01 -15.20
C HIS A 127 -12.35 -3.29 -16.35
N GLU A 128 -11.41 -2.39 -16.64
CA GLU A 128 -10.39 -2.62 -17.68
C GLU A 128 -9.19 -3.47 -17.20
N ASN A 129 -9.03 -3.69 -15.89
CA ASN A 129 -7.95 -4.54 -15.36
C ASN A 129 -7.99 -5.93 -16.00
N LYS A 130 -6.79 -6.49 -16.19
CA LYS A 130 -6.61 -7.83 -16.75
C LYS A 130 -6.13 -8.79 -15.67
N ASP A 131 -6.81 -9.93 -15.59
CA ASP A 131 -6.40 -11.08 -14.77
C ASP A 131 -5.46 -12.04 -15.53
N THR A 132 -4.88 -11.56 -16.62
CA THR A 132 -4.02 -12.35 -17.51
C THR A 132 -2.80 -11.56 -17.97
N LEU A 133 -1.68 -12.25 -18.16
CA LEU A 133 -0.49 -11.75 -18.84
C LEU A 133 -0.45 -12.23 -20.29
N LEU A 134 0.10 -11.40 -21.17
CA LEU A 134 0.43 -11.78 -22.54
C LEU A 134 1.94 -12.03 -22.61
N ILE A 135 2.31 -13.30 -22.85
CA ILE A 135 3.70 -13.76 -22.91
C ILE A 135 3.86 -14.53 -24.22
N LYS A 136 4.71 -14.03 -25.13
CA LYS A 136 4.95 -14.63 -26.45
C LYS A 136 3.65 -14.90 -27.21
N GLY A 137 2.73 -13.93 -27.20
CA GLY A 137 1.43 -14.00 -27.84
C GLY A 137 0.39 -14.88 -27.14
N LYS A 138 0.74 -15.57 -26.05
CA LYS A 138 -0.18 -16.45 -25.31
C LYS A 138 -0.67 -15.78 -24.03
N LYS A 139 -1.99 -15.76 -23.86
CA LYS A 139 -2.64 -15.29 -22.63
C LYS A 139 -2.49 -16.36 -21.53
N ARG A 140 -2.00 -15.95 -20.36
CA ARG A 140 -1.88 -16.80 -19.16
C ARG A 140 -2.54 -16.12 -17.98
N LEU A 141 -3.22 -16.88 -17.12
CA LEU A 141 -3.76 -16.34 -15.87
C LEU A 141 -2.64 -15.84 -14.97
N LEU A 142 -2.93 -14.79 -14.18
CA LEU A 142 -2.00 -14.29 -13.17
C LEU A 142 -1.78 -15.31 -12.06
N TYR A 143 -0.51 -15.64 -11.81
CA TYR A 143 -0.11 -16.41 -10.64
C TYR A 143 -0.35 -15.63 -9.34
N ASN A 144 -0.49 -16.36 -8.22
CA ASN A 144 -0.75 -15.76 -6.91
C ASN A 144 0.27 -14.68 -6.55
N TYR A 145 1.55 -15.02 -6.65
CA TYR A 145 2.63 -14.14 -6.25
C TYR A 145 2.64 -12.83 -7.06
N ILE A 146 2.25 -12.86 -8.35
CA ILE A 146 2.11 -11.64 -9.17
C ILE A 146 0.96 -10.77 -8.68
N LYS A 147 -0.19 -11.39 -8.36
CA LYS A 147 -1.32 -10.65 -7.77
C LYS A 147 -0.92 -10.03 -6.43
N ALA A 148 -0.23 -10.77 -5.59
CA ALA A 148 0.26 -10.29 -4.30
C ALA A 148 1.27 -9.14 -4.46
N HIS A 149 2.20 -9.24 -5.41
CA HIS A 149 3.14 -8.16 -5.75
C HIS A 149 2.42 -6.87 -6.17
N ILE A 150 1.44 -6.99 -7.06
CA ILE A 150 0.61 -5.87 -7.51
C ILE A 150 -0.18 -5.28 -6.33
N ALA A 151 -0.80 -6.13 -5.51
CA ALA A 151 -1.57 -5.71 -4.35
C ALA A 151 -0.72 -4.96 -3.31
N LEU A 152 0.49 -5.43 -3.01
CA LEU A 152 1.40 -4.77 -2.07
C LEU A 152 1.81 -3.37 -2.55
N ASN A 153 2.07 -3.20 -3.85
CA ASN A 153 2.36 -1.89 -4.43
C ASN A 153 1.14 -0.95 -4.40
N LEU A 154 -0.07 -1.47 -4.66
CA LEU A 154 -1.30 -0.69 -4.57
C LEU A 154 -1.60 -0.29 -3.12
N LEU A 155 -1.44 -1.20 -2.15
CA LEU A 155 -1.59 -0.92 -0.72
C LEU A 155 -0.59 0.16 -0.28
N TRP A 156 0.68 0.06 -0.66
CA TRP A 156 1.68 1.07 -0.37
C TRP A 156 1.30 2.45 -0.95
N THR A 157 0.79 2.47 -2.18
CA THR A 157 0.30 3.69 -2.84
C THR A 157 -0.89 4.31 -2.11
N ILE A 158 -1.91 3.50 -1.76
CA ILE A 158 -3.08 3.93 -1.01
C ILE A 158 -2.65 4.50 0.34
N ARG A 159 -1.80 3.77 1.08
CA ARG A 159 -1.30 4.16 2.39
C ARG A 159 -0.56 5.50 2.36
N ASN A 160 0.37 5.68 1.41
CA ASN A 160 1.09 6.95 1.30
C ASN A 160 0.14 8.11 0.99
N ARG A 161 -0.76 7.93 0.01
CA ARG A 161 -1.73 8.98 -0.34
C ARG A 161 -2.65 9.33 0.83
N THR A 162 -3.08 8.34 1.59
CA THR A 162 -3.90 8.50 2.80
C THR A 162 -3.18 9.37 3.83
N TYR A 163 -1.93 9.03 4.19
CA TYR A 163 -1.19 9.76 5.23
C TYR A 163 -0.49 11.04 4.75
N HIS A 164 -0.53 11.32 3.45
CA HIS A 164 -0.22 12.64 2.87
C HIS A 164 -1.47 13.50 2.64
N TRP A 165 -2.66 13.00 3.04
CA TRP A 165 -3.94 13.68 2.89
C TRP A 165 -4.23 14.05 1.42
N GLU A 166 -3.82 13.20 0.48
CA GLU A 166 -4.09 13.41 -0.95
C GLU A 166 -5.54 13.08 -1.31
N ASN A 167 -5.99 13.60 -2.46
CA ASN A 167 -7.28 13.24 -3.03
C ASN A 167 -7.27 11.80 -3.57
N LEU A 168 -7.87 10.86 -2.82
CA LEU A 168 -8.11 9.47 -3.19
C LEU A 168 -9.28 9.31 -4.17
N LEU A 169 -10.18 10.28 -4.22
CA LEU A 169 -11.31 10.34 -5.15
C LEU A 169 -10.91 10.78 -6.56
N LYS A 170 -9.70 11.32 -6.72
CA LYS A 170 -9.20 11.83 -8.01
C LYS A 170 -9.05 10.72 -9.04
N ILE A 171 -9.61 10.96 -10.23
CA ILE A 171 -9.37 10.18 -11.44
C ILE A 171 -8.43 10.93 -12.40
N GLN A 172 -7.84 10.20 -13.36
CA GLN A 172 -7.08 10.80 -14.45
C GLN A 172 -8.03 11.45 -15.48
N PRO A 173 -7.56 12.43 -16.28
CA PRO A 173 -8.39 13.08 -17.30
C PRO A 173 -9.00 12.14 -18.35
N ASN A 174 -8.44 10.96 -18.53
CA ASN A 174 -8.93 9.91 -19.44
C ASN A 174 -9.93 8.94 -18.76
N ASN A 175 -10.55 9.35 -17.64
CA ASN A 175 -11.44 8.54 -16.80
C ASN A 175 -10.84 7.25 -16.26
N ARG A 176 -9.50 7.18 -16.15
CA ARG A 176 -8.82 6.04 -15.53
C ARG A 176 -8.54 6.27 -14.04
N PRO A 177 -8.41 5.20 -13.24
CA PRO A 177 -7.92 5.28 -11.88
C PRO A 177 -6.60 6.06 -11.77
N ARG A 178 -6.47 6.93 -10.76
CA ARG A 178 -5.17 7.54 -10.41
C ARG A 178 -4.31 6.61 -9.57
N ILE A 179 -4.93 5.75 -8.77
CA ILE A 179 -4.24 4.72 -8.01
C ILE A 179 -3.99 3.55 -8.94
N THR A 180 -2.77 3.47 -9.46
CA THR A 180 -2.35 2.43 -10.41
C THR A 180 -0.95 1.94 -10.07
N THR A 181 -0.65 0.69 -10.40
CA THR A 181 0.71 0.16 -10.37
C THR A 181 1.04 -0.57 -11.68
N PRO A 182 2.24 -0.34 -12.26
CA PRO A 182 2.72 -1.12 -13.38
C PRO A 182 3.41 -2.40 -12.90
N PHE A 183 3.20 -3.49 -13.63
CA PHE A 183 3.95 -4.74 -13.50
C PHE A 183 4.60 -5.07 -14.85
N ASN A 184 5.94 -5.10 -14.87
CA ASN A 184 6.73 -5.21 -16.09
C ASN A 184 7.50 -6.54 -16.22
N GLY A 185 7.42 -7.44 -15.23
CA GLY A 185 8.07 -8.76 -15.25
C GLY A 185 9.60 -8.74 -15.26
N LYS A 186 10.26 -7.57 -15.30
CA LYS A 186 11.72 -7.44 -15.41
C LYS A 186 12.44 -7.99 -14.19
N THR A 187 11.87 -7.78 -13.01
CA THR A 187 12.36 -8.32 -11.74
C THR A 187 12.36 -9.85 -11.69
N GLU A 188 11.68 -10.50 -12.65
CA GLU A 188 11.47 -11.95 -12.67
C GLU A 188 11.97 -12.61 -13.96
N ASN A 189 12.69 -11.88 -14.82
CA ASN A 189 13.09 -12.35 -16.15
C ASN A 189 11.92 -12.87 -17.01
N ILE A 190 10.70 -12.38 -16.77
CA ILE A 190 9.54 -12.71 -17.59
C ILE A 190 9.55 -11.77 -18.79
N LEU A 191 9.77 -12.33 -19.98
CA LEU A 191 9.64 -11.59 -21.24
C LEU A 191 8.15 -11.32 -21.52
N MET A 192 7.63 -10.25 -20.94
CA MET A 192 6.25 -9.80 -21.15
C MET A 192 6.14 -9.01 -22.45
N ASP A 193 5.08 -9.26 -23.21
CA ASP A 193 4.86 -8.56 -24.48
C ASP A 193 4.45 -7.09 -24.26
N ARG A 194 3.82 -6.80 -23.12
CA ARG A 194 3.38 -5.45 -22.71
C ARG A 194 3.39 -5.33 -21.18
N ILE A 195 3.64 -4.12 -20.68
CA ILE A 195 3.49 -3.80 -19.25
C ILE A 195 2.02 -3.94 -18.86
N LEU A 196 1.76 -4.68 -17.78
CA LEU A 196 0.44 -4.76 -17.18
C LEU A 196 0.26 -3.57 -16.24
N VAL A 197 -0.75 -2.73 -16.44
CA VAL A 197 -1.09 -1.66 -15.49
C VAL A 197 -2.40 -2.02 -14.82
N ILE A 198 -2.40 -2.04 -13.49
CA ILE A 198 -3.57 -2.35 -12.67
C ILE A 198 -3.96 -1.11 -11.88
N GLY A 199 -5.24 -0.75 -11.95
CA GLY A 199 -5.82 0.38 -11.24
C GLY A 199 -6.87 -0.01 -10.22
N ILE A 200 -7.16 0.90 -9.28
CA ILE A 200 -8.27 0.80 -8.34
C ILE A 200 -9.14 2.05 -8.49
N GLU A 201 -10.40 1.87 -8.89
CA GLU A 201 -11.39 2.94 -8.88
C GLU A 201 -11.59 3.48 -7.46
N PRO A 202 -11.81 4.79 -7.27
CA PRO A 202 -11.95 5.35 -5.93
C PRO A 202 -13.00 4.67 -5.04
N ASN A 203 -14.16 4.33 -5.60
CA ASN A 203 -15.24 3.62 -4.92
C ASN A 203 -14.94 2.13 -4.64
N LYS A 204 -13.80 1.61 -5.10
CA LYS A 204 -13.34 0.23 -4.88
C LYS A 204 -12.15 0.12 -3.92
N ILE A 205 -11.64 1.23 -3.40
CA ILE A 205 -10.53 1.23 -2.43
C ILE A 205 -10.88 0.41 -1.19
N THR A 206 -12.06 0.65 -0.60
CA THR A 206 -12.53 -0.11 0.57
C THR A 206 -12.62 -1.60 0.26
N LEU A 207 -13.28 -1.97 -0.84
CA LEU A 207 -13.42 -3.37 -1.24
C LEU A 207 -12.06 -4.05 -1.41
N PHE A 208 -11.10 -3.37 -2.04
CA PHE A 208 -9.74 -3.87 -2.19
C PHE A 208 -9.09 -4.16 -0.83
N LEU A 209 -9.17 -3.24 0.13
CA LEU A 209 -8.60 -3.44 1.46
C LEU A 209 -9.29 -4.57 2.22
N ASP A 210 -10.62 -4.66 2.15
CA ASP A 210 -11.39 -5.75 2.77
C ASP A 210 -11.00 -7.11 2.19
N ASP A 211 -10.78 -7.20 0.88
CA ASP A 211 -10.36 -8.42 0.22
C ASP A 211 -8.92 -8.82 0.62
N LEU A 212 -8.01 -7.86 0.82
CA LEU A 212 -6.69 -8.15 1.39
C LEU A 212 -6.78 -8.69 2.81
N ILE A 213 -7.62 -8.09 3.66
CA ILE A 213 -7.83 -8.55 5.03
C ILE A 213 -8.40 -9.98 5.03
N LYS A 214 -9.45 -10.24 4.23
CA LYS A 214 -10.05 -11.57 4.10
C LYS A 214 -9.07 -12.60 3.55
N SER A 215 -8.14 -12.20 2.69
CA SER A 215 -7.12 -13.10 2.13
C SER A 215 -6.16 -13.66 3.18
N VAL A 216 -6.04 -13.02 4.35
CA VAL A 216 -5.27 -13.54 5.48
C VAL A 216 -5.90 -14.83 6.06
N GLY A 217 -7.21 -15.01 5.89
CA GLY A 217 -7.92 -16.21 6.35
C GLY A 217 -8.11 -16.31 7.87
N ASN A 218 -7.83 -15.24 8.61
CA ASN A 218 -8.03 -15.17 10.06
C ASN A 218 -9.31 -14.38 10.38
N LYS A 219 -10.24 -14.99 11.11
CA LYS A 219 -11.56 -14.39 11.44
C LYS A 219 -11.42 -13.20 12.37
N ASP A 220 -10.65 -13.34 13.45
CA ASP A 220 -10.44 -12.28 14.44
C ASP A 220 -9.82 -11.03 13.79
N PHE A 221 -8.88 -11.23 12.85
CA PHE A 221 -8.28 -10.16 12.07
C PHE A 221 -9.27 -9.46 11.12
N ALA A 222 -10.19 -10.22 10.53
CA ALA A 222 -11.24 -9.66 9.69
C ALA A 222 -12.26 -8.85 10.51
N ASP A 223 -12.63 -9.35 11.69
CA ASP A 223 -13.55 -8.67 12.59
C ASP A 223 -12.94 -7.39 13.16
N LEU A 224 -11.66 -7.42 13.57
CA LEU A 224 -10.93 -6.24 14.04
C LEU A 224 -10.84 -5.13 12.98
N SER A 225 -10.78 -5.52 11.71
CA SER A 225 -10.66 -4.60 10.58
C SER A 225 -12.00 -4.08 10.08
N SER A 226 -13.11 -4.47 10.70
CA SER A 226 -14.48 -4.02 10.36
C SER A 226 -14.95 -2.82 11.19
N LEU A 227 -14.07 -2.26 12.03
CA LEU A 227 -14.27 -1.04 12.82
C LEU A 227 -14.45 0.22 11.97
#